data_AF-A0A352K0N7-F1
#
_entry.id   AF-A0A352K0N7-F1
#
_cell.length_a   1.000
_cell.length_b   1.000
_cell.length_c   1.000
_cell.angle_alpha   90.00
_cell.angle_beta   90.00
_cell.angle_gamma   90.00
#
_symmetry.space_group_name_H-M   'P 1'
#
loop_
_entity.id
_entity.type
_entity.pdbx_description
1 polymer ?
#
loop_
_entity_poly.entity_id
_entity_poly.type
_entity_poly.pdbx_seq_one_letter_code
_entity_poly.pdbx_strand_id
1 'polypeptide(L)' 'MQVTEIAELLSQPDGYDSIIDVRSPSEFHEDHIPGAINLPVLNDQERA' A
#
# COMPACT_ATOMS: atom_id res chain seq x y z
N MET A 1 8.92 -8.65 -16.32
CA MET A 1 7.99 -8.09 -15.31
C MET A 1 7.86 -6.62 -15.64
N GLN A 2 6.67 -6.15 -16.00
CA GLN A 2 6.42 -4.73 -16.23
C GLN A 2 6.21 -4.06 -14.87
N VAL A 3 6.91 -2.96 -14.63
CA VAL A 3 6.70 -2.08 -13.47
C VAL A 3 6.02 -0.84 -14.01
N THR A 4 4.91 -0.44 -13.41
CA THR A 4 4.13 0.75 -13.78
C THR A 4 4.15 1.73 -12.62
N GLU A 5 4.15 3.02 -12.91
CA GLU A 5 4.15 4.06 -11.88
C GLU A 5 2.81 4.13 -11.15
N ILE A 6 2.85 4.36 -9.84
CA ILE A 6 1.63 4.42 -9.01
C ILE A 6 0.70 5.55 -9.48
N ALA A 7 1.24 6.69 -9.90
CA ALA A 7 0.44 7.79 -10.41
C ALA A 7 -0.33 7.43 -11.69
N GLU A 8 0.28 6.64 -12.58
CA GLU A 8 -0.38 6.14 -13.79
C GLU A 8 -1.49 5.14 -13.42
N LEU A 9 -1.23 4.26 -12.44
CA LEU A 9 -2.19 3.28 -11.93
C LEU A 9 -3.46 3.94 -11.36
N LEU A 10 -3.28 4.99 -10.56
CA LEU A 10 -4.39 5.72 -9.91
C LEU A 10 -5.17 6.61 -10.88
N SER A 11 -4.62 6.87 -12.07
CA SER A 11 -5.27 7.69 -13.10
C SER A 11 -6.18 6.90 -14.06
N GLN A 12 -6.26 5.58 -13.92
CA GLN A 12 -7.08 4.75 -14.79
C GLN A 12 -8.57 4.86 -14.45
N PRO A 13 -9.46 5.03 -15.45
CA PRO A 13 -10.89 5.25 -15.24
C PRO A 13 -11.62 4.01 -14.67
N ASP A 14 -11.11 2.80 -14.93
CA ASP A 14 -11.56 1.53 -14.34
C ASP A 14 -10.55 1.05 -13.28
N GLY A 15 -10.05 1.98 -12.46
CA GLY A 15 -9.00 1.72 -11.47
C GLY A 15 -9.34 0.63 -10.45
N TYR A 16 -8.40 0.34 -9.56
CA TYR A 16 -8.58 -0.67 -8.52
C TYR A 16 -9.59 -0.21 -7.46
N ASP A 17 -10.40 -1.14 -6.95
CA ASP A 17 -11.38 -0.86 -5.90
C ASP A 17 -10.74 -0.41 -4.59
N SER A 18 -9.51 -0.88 -4.30
CA SER A 18 -8.83 -0.66 -3.03
C SER A 18 -7.32 -0.81 -3.13
N ILE A 19 -6.61 -0.08 -2.28
CA ILE A 19 -5.16 -0.17 -2.10
C ILE A 19 -4.91 -0.85 -0.76
N ILE A 20 -4.26 -2.01 -0.77
CA ILE A 20 -3.93 -2.75 0.46
C ILE A 20 -2.45 -2.57 0.76
N ASP A 21 -2.16 -2.03 1.93
CA ASP A 21 -0.80 -1.91 2.43
C ASP A 21 -0.50 -3.05 3.40
N VAL A 22 0.42 -3.93 3.00
CA VAL A 22 0.81 -5.13 3.75
C VAL A 22 2.01 -4.91 4.68
N ARG A 23 2.54 -3.67 4.74
CA ARG A 23 3.63 -3.30 5.64
C ARG A 23 3.18 -3.35 7.10
N SER A 24 4.15 -3.27 8.00
CA SER A 24 3.88 -3.23 9.44
C SER A 24 3.04 -2.00 9.82
N PRO A 25 2.32 -2.05 10.95
CA PRO A 25 1.54 -0.90 11.43
C PRO A 25 2.35 0.39 11.58
N SER A 26 3.59 0.30 12.09
CA SER A 26 4.49 1.45 12.25
C SER A 26 4.85 2.09 10.92
N GLU A 27 5.30 1.30 9.93
CA GLU A 27 5.64 1.80 8.59
C GLU A 27 4.45 2.47 7.89
N PHE A 28 3.24 1.93 8.05
CA PHE A 28 2.02 2.54 7.51
C PHE A 28 1.68 3.87 8.20
N HIS A 29 1.89 3.95 9.51
CA HIS A 29 1.65 5.18 10.28
C HIS A 29 2.64 6.29 9.92
N GLU A 30 3.88 5.95 9.59
CA GLU A 30 4.92 6.91 9.19
C GLU A 30 4.61 7.56 7.84
N ASP A 31 4.28 6.76 6.82
CA ASP A 31 3.86 7.26 5.50
C ASP A 31 3.10 6.17 4.74
N HIS A 32 2.04 6.54 4.02
CA HIS A 32 1.30 5.62 3.16
C HIS A 32 0.54 6.37 2.06
N ILE A 33 0.17 5.63 1.02
CA ILE A 33 -0.64 6.17 -0.08
C ILE A 33 -2.03 6.54 0.47
N PRO A 34 -2.53 7.77 0.22
CA PRO A 34 -3.86 8.17 0.65
C PRO A 34 -4.95 7.18 0.19
N GLY A 35 -5.82 6.77 1.12
CA GLY A 35 -6.89 5.82 0.85
C GLY A 35 -6.46 4.34 0.94
N ALA A 36 -5.20 4.04 1.22
CA ALA A 36 -4.77 2.68 1.50
C ALA A 36 -5.31 2.15 2.84
N ILE A 37 -5.55 0.84 2.90
CA ILE A 37 -6.00 0.11 4.08
C ILE A 37 -4.83 -0.76 4.54
N ASN A 38 -4.37 -0.59 5.79
CA ASN A 38 -3.34 -1.43 6.35
C ASN A 38 -3.90 -2.80 6.74
N LEU A 39 -3.43 -3.85 6.08
CA LEU A 39 -3.69 -5.26 6.41
C LEU A 39 -2.33 -5.95 6.58
N PRO A 40 -1.67 -5.72 7.74
CA PRO A 40 -0.29 -6.12 7.93
C PRO A 40 -0.15 -7.63 7.89
N VAL A 41 0.84 -8.12 7.14
CA VAL A 41 1.21 -9.55 7.16
C VAL A 41 2.01 -9.86 8.43
N LEU A 42 2.82 -8.91 8.89
CA LEU A 42 3.68 -9.00 10.07
C LEU A 42 3.37 -7.86 11.04
N ASN A 43 3.50 -8.13 12.33
CA ASN A 43 3.51 -7.06 13.33
C ASN A 43 4.87 -6.33 13.37
N ASP A 44 4.95 -5.21 14.11
CA ASP A 44 6.18 -4.39 14.20
C ASP A 44 7.40 -5.16 14.75
N GLN A 45 7.20 -6.19 15.59
CA GLN A 45 8.32 -6.97 16.15
C GLN A 45 8.85 -8.01 15.16
N GLU A 46 7.98 -8.57 14.32
CA GLU A 46 8.34 -9.51 13.27
C GLU A 46 9.00 -8.80 12.07
N ARG A 47 8.73 -7.50 11.91
CA ARG A 47 9.37 -6.62 10.94
C ARG A 47 10.68 -6.05 11.53
N ALA A 48 11.79 -6.79 11.34
CA ALA A 48 13.14 -6.40 11.79
C ALA A 48 13.86 -5.43 10.83
#